data_AF-A0A0Q7SYR7-F1
#
_entry.id   AF-A0A0Q7SYR7-F1
#
_cell.length_a   1.000
_cell.length_b   1.000
_cell.length_c   1.000
_cell.angle_alpha   90.00
_cell.angle_beta   90.00
_cell.angle_gamma   90.00
#
_symmetry.space_group_name_H-M   'P 1'
#
loop_
_entity.id
_entity.type
_entity.pdbx_description
1 polymer ?
#
loop_
_entity_poly.entity_id
_entity_poly.type
_entity_poly.pdbx_seq_one_letter_code
_entity_poly.pdbx_strand_id
1 'polypeptide(L)'
;MIDFPDDIFTEPADVDPDTLANLGPLRRLAGVWEGRKGVDLNPKAEGPERREFLERIEMQPIDPQANGPQLLYGLRYHVHIVASDEDTTFHDQVGYWLWEPATGIIMQTLAIPRGQVALASGRALPDGSGLKVRAERGGPGYGICSAEFLEWAFRTDSYQLDIGFNAEGGWSYVSTTMLQVRGRAAPFRHVDINTLTKVGEPRPNPSARIAAGEALARAHGFVSVGGAA
;
A
#
# COMPACT_ATOMS: atom_id res chain seq x y z
N MET A 1 21.95 -11.15 2.76
CA MET A 1 21.50 -11.27 4.16
C MET A 1 21.47 -9.86 4.72
N ILE A 2 20.41 -9.47 5.42
CA ILE A 2 20.39 -8.18 6.13
C ILE A 2 21.04 -8.45 7.48
N ASP A 3 22.11 -7.72 7.81
CA ASP A 3 22.69 -7.77 9.14
C ASP A 3 21.94 -6.80 10.05
N PHE A 4 21.34 -7.34 11.10
CA PHE A 4 20.69 -6.54 12.14
C PHE A 4 21.69 -6.25 13.26
N PRO A 5 21.66 -5.04 13.84
CA PRO A 5 22.54 -4.72 14.96
C PRO A 5 22.15 -5.52 16.21
N ASP A 6 23.14 -5.77 17.08
CA ASP A 6 22.93 -6.41 18.38
C ASP A 6 22.09 -5.54 19.33
N ASP A 7 22.22 -4.21 19.22
CA ASP A 7 21.35 -3.27 19.95
C ASP A 7 20.02 -3.12 19.21
N ILE A 8 18.98 -3.74 19.77
CA ILE A 8 17.62 -3.77 19.22
C ILE A 8 16.68 -2.71 19.82
N PHE A 9 17.16 -1.84 20.72
CA PHE A 9 16.31 -0.91 21.46
C PHE A 9 16.60 0.56 21.15
N THR A 10 17.85 0.91 20.85
CA THR A 10 18.20 2.31 20.56
C THR A 10 17.57 2.78 19.27
N GLU A 11 16.67 3.77 19.36
CA GLU A 11 16.10 4.45 18.20
C GLU A 11 17.08 5.47 17.59
N PRO A 12 17.00 5.73 16.27
CA PRO A 12 17.81 6.76 15.64
C PRO A 12 17.55 8.14 16.26
N ALA A 13 18.63 8.86 16.59
CA ALA A 13 18.57 10.27 16.94
C ALA A 13 18.42 11.13 15.68
N ASP A 14 17.93 12.36 15.84
CA ASP A 14 17.87 13.38 14.78
C ASP A 14 17.10 12.97 13.51
N VAL A 15 16.03 12.18 13.67
CA VAL A 15 15.13 11.79 12.59
C VAL A 15 14.49 13.03 11.96
N ASP A 16 14.66 13.19 10.65
CA ASP A 16 14.03 14.28 9.90
C ASP A 16 12.50 14.12 9.94
N PRO A 17 11.75 15.12 10.45
CA PRO A 17 10.29 15.05 10.56
C PRO A 17 9.58 15.20 9.21
N ASP A 18 10.24 15.68 8.15
CA ASP A 18 9.65 15.80 6.82
C ASP A 18 9.67 14.46 6.09
N THR A 19 8.61 13.66 6.29
CA THR A 19 8.48 12.37 5.60
C THR A 19 8.45 12.56 4.08
N LEU A 20 7.83 13.61 3.54
CA LEU A 20 7.75 13.80 2.09
C LEU A 20 9.13 13.99 1.47
N ALA A 21 10.07 14.64 2.16
CA ALA A 21 11.45 14.74 1.71
C ALA A 21 12.20 13.40 1.77
N ASN A 22 11.78 12.48 2.66
CA ASN A 22 12.48 11.25 3.01
C ASN A 22 11.79 9.95 2.55
N LEU A 23 10.78 10.02 1.67
CA LEU A 23 10.06 8.83 1.16
C LEU A 23 10.87 7.95 0.19
N GLY A 24 12.03 8.41 -0.28
CA GLY A 24 12.85 7.69 -1.25
C GLY A 24 12.04 7.23 -2.47
N PRO A 25 12.08 5.94 -2.84
CA PRO A 25 11.32 5.41 -3.98
C PRO A 25 9.80 5.57 -3.88
N LEU A 26 9.24 5.72 -2.68
CA LEU A 26 7.80 5.89 -2.48
C LEU A 26 7.33 7.33 -2.81
N ARG A 27 8.24 8.28 -3.01
CA ARG A 27 7.88 9.69 -3.18
C ARG A 27 6.89 9.93 -4.32
N ARG A 28 7.00 9.15 -5.40
CA ARG A 28 6.15 9.25 -6.59
C ARG A 28 4.73 8.74 -6.38
N LEU A 29 4.49 7.99 -5.30
CA LEU A 29 3.16 7.50 -4.93
C LEU A 29 2.37 8.50 -4.07
N ALA A 30 3.04 9.43 -3.39
CA ALA A 30 2.39 10.39 -2.51
C ALA A 30 1.43 11.33 -3.28
N GLY A 31 0.17 11.40 -2.84
CA GLY A 31 -0.87 12.22 -3.45
C GLY A 31 -2.21 11.49 -3.57
N VAL A 32 -3.10 12.09 -4.34
CA VAL A 32 -4.42 11.57 -4.66
C VAL A 32 -4.47 11.22 -6.14
N TRP A 33 -4.97 10.04 -6.45
CA TRP A 33 -4.91 9.41 -7.76
C TRP A 33 -6.28 8.92 -8.21
N GLU A 34 -6.55 9.00 -9.51
CA GLU A 34 -7.74 8.42 -10.14
C GLU A 34 -7.37 7.62 -11.40
N GLY A 35 -8.04 6.49 -11.58
CA GLY A 35 -8.00 5.68 -12.80
C GLY A 35 -9.41 5.33 -13.24
N ARG A 36 -9.71 5.48 -14.53
CA ARG A 36 -11.08 5.32 -15.06
C ARG A 36 -11.24 4.16 -16.04
N LYS A 37 -10.18 3.38 -16.23
CA LYS A 37 -10.10 2.30 -17.22
C LYS A 37 -9.41 1.07 -16.60
N GLY A 38 -9.64 0.84 -15.31
CA GLY A 38 -9.12 -0.34 -14.64
C GLY A 38 -9.77 -1.59 -15.23
N VAL A 39 -9.01 -2.69 -15.31
CA VAL A 39 -9.50 -3.97 -15.82
C VAL A 39 -9.23 -5.04 -14.76
N ASP A 40 -10.29 -5.71 -14.33
CA ASP A 40 -10.30 -6.88 -13.45
C ASP A 40 -10.54 -8.15 -14.29
N LEU A 41 -9.70 -9.17 -14.13
CA LEU A 41 -9.95 -10.53 -14.58
C LEU A 41 -10.12 -11.46 -13.36
N ASN A 42 -11.36 -11.85 -13.06
CA ASN A 42 -11.72 -12.62 -11.85
C ASN A 42 -12.35 -14.00 -12.15
N PRO A 43 -12.37 -14.94 -11.18
CA PRO A 43 -12.98 -16.24 -11.39
C PRO A 43 -14.50 -16.19 -11.16
N LYS A 44 -15.29 -16.70 -12.13
CA LYS A 44 -16.72 -17.00 -11.97
C LYS A 44 -17.02 -18.46 -12.28
N ALA A 45 -18.23 -18.91 -11.93
CA ALA A 45 -18.68 -20.29 -12.14
C ALA A 45 -18.57 -20.72 -13.62
N GLU A 46 -19.05 -19.87 -14.54
CA GLU A 46 -19.09 -20.13 -15.99
C GLU A 46 -17.75 -19.88 -16.72
N GLY A 47 -16.75 -19.32 -16.04
CA GLY A 47 -15.45 -18.98 -16.64
C GLY A 47 -14.85 -17.69 -16.06
N PRO A 48 -13.65 -17.27 -16.51
CA PRO A 48 -13.10 -15.96 -16.16
C PRO A 48 -13.97 -14.84 -16.72
N GLU A 49 -14.23 -13.81 -15.91
CA GLU A 49 -14.98 -12.62 -16.34
C GLU A 49 -14.03 -11.42 -16.34
N ARG A 50 -14.12 -10.58 -17.37
CA ARG A 50 -13.40 -9.32 -17.46
C ARG A 50 -14.36 -8.18 -17.14
N ARG A 51 -14.02 -7.35 -16.14
CA ARG A 51 -14.81 -6.18 -15.75
C ARG A 51 -13.98 -4.91 -15.77
N GLU A 52 -14.63 -3.79 -16.08
CA GLU A 52 -14.02 -2.46 -16.03
C GLU A 52 -14.40 -1.76 -14.72
N PHE A 53 -13.48 -0.94 -14.19
CA PHE A 53 -13.70 -0.24 -12.92
C PHE A 53 -13.10 1.15 -12.89
N LEU A 54 -13.69 1.98 -12.02
CA LEU A 54 -13.20 3.28 -11.59
C LEU A 54 -12.48 3.12 -10.26
N GLU A 55 -11.33 3.76 -10.11
CA GLU A 55 -10.49 3.66 -8.93
C GLU A 55 -10.06 5.04 -8.46
N ARG A 56 -10.08 5.25 -7.15
CA ARG A 56 -9.47 6.39 -6.48
C ARG A 56 -8.53 5.90 -5.39
N ILE A 57 -7.33 6.48 -5.32
CA ILE A 57 -6.35 6.17 -4.28
C ILE A 57 -5.88 7.45 -3.61
N GLU A 58 -6.00 7.53 -2.29
CA GLU A 58 -5.38 8.59 -1.49
C GLU A 58 -4.18 8.02 -0.74
N MET A 59 -2.99 8.61 -0.93
CA MET A 59 -1.75 8.22 -0.27
C MET A 59 -1.12 9.43 0.42
N GLN A 60 -1.11 9.43 1.74
CA GLN A 60 -0.66 10.56 2.56
C GLN A 60 0.51 10.15 3.45
N PRO A 61 1.55 10.99 3.61
CA PRO A 61 2.69 10.68 4.46
C PRO A 61 2.26 10.52 5.92
N ILE A 62 2.90 9.57 6.59
CA ILE A 62 2.83 9.40 8.05
C ILE A 62 4.05 10.04 8.70
N ASP A 63 4.02 10.22 10.01
CA ASP A 63 5.25 10.56 10.75
C ASP A 63 6.23 9.37 10.70
N PRO A 64 7.55 9.63 10.68
CA PRO A 64 8.54 8.56 10.69
C PRO A 64 8.33 7.62 11.87
N GLN A 65 8.51 6.32 11.64
CA GLN A 65 8.31 5.29 12.65
C GLN A 65 9.63 4.58 12.94
N ALA A 66 9.97 4.44 14.22
CA ALA A 66 11.11 3.66 14.65
C ALA A 66 10.67 2.33 15.28
N ASN A 67 11.44 1.28 15.06
CA ASN A 67 11.34 0.00 15.77
C ASN A 67 12.73 -0.35 16.31
N GLY A 68 13.09 0.23 17.47
CA GLY A 68 14.48 0.28 17.89
C GLY A 68 15.34 0.90 16.78
N PRO A 69 16.41 0.25 16.30
CA PRO A 69 17.33 0.82 15.32
C PRO A 69 16.74 0.99 13.91
N GLN A 70 15.61 0.35 13.60
CA GLN A 70 14.97 0.47 12.29
C GLN A 70 14.21 1.79 12.18
N LEU A 71 14.36 2.47 11.04
CA LEU A 71 13.60 3.67 10.69
C LEU A 71 12.77 3.46 9.42
N LEU A 72 11.50 3.82 9.49
CA LEU A 72 10.56 3.73 8.38
C LEU A 72 9.96 5.11 8.05
N TYR A 73 10.05 5.49 6.79
CA TYR A 73 9.25 6.56 6.20
C TYR A 73 8.13 5.93 5.38
N GLY A 74 6.95 6.55 5.35
CA GLY A 74 5.82 5.88 4.71
C GLY A 74 4.62 6.74 4.37
N LEU A 75 3.68 6.08 3.69
CA LEU A 75 2.38 6.61 3.29
C LEU A 75 1.29 5.72 3.90
N ARG A 76 0.30 6.32 4.56
CA ARG A 76 -0.99 5.65 4.76
C ARG A 76 -1.79 5.77 3.47
N TYR A 77 -2.58 4.75 3.14
CA TYR A 77 -3.38 4.82 1.94
C TYR A 77 -4.79 4.22 2.08
N HIS A 78 -5.67 4.69 1.20
CA HIS A 78 -7.01 4.15 0.97
C HIS A 78 -7.24 4.04 -0.53
N VAL A 79 -7.62 2.84 -0.98
CA VAL A 79 -8.09 2.54 -2.33
C VAL A 79 -9.60 2.32 -2.27
N HIS A 80 -10.33 2.98 -3.16
CA HIS A 80 -11.76 2.82 -3.34
C HIS A 80 -12.05 2.55 -4.82
N ILE A 81 -12.74 1.46 -5.10
CA ILE A 81 -13.05 1.00 -6.45
C ILE A 81 -14.56 0.78 -6.60
N VAL A 82 -15.10 1.25 -7.72
CA VAL A 82 -16.50 1.04 -8.13
C VAL A 82 -16.47 0.38 -9.51
N ALA A 83 -17.20 -0.72 -9.68
CA ALA A 83 -17.35 -1.34 -11.00
C ALA A 83 -18.16 -0.40 -11.91
N SER A 84 -17.82 -0.33 -13.20
CA SER A 84 -18.45 0.66 -14.10
C SER A 84 -19.95 0.48 -14.30
N ASP A 85 -20.47 -0.68 -13.93
CA ASP A 85 -21.85 -1.14 -14.09
C ASP A 85 -22.60 -1.34 -12.76
N GLU A 86 -22.02 -0.91 -11.63
CA GLU A 86 -22.65 -1.01 -10.30
C GLU A 86 -22.58 0.31 -9.53
N ASP A 87 -23.61 0.62 -8.74
CA ASP A 87 -23.64 1.81 -7.86
C ASP A 87 -22.97 1.55 -6.49
N THR A 88 -22.53 0.32 -6.23
CA THR A 88 -21.92 -0.10 -4.96
C THR A 88 -20.41 -0.17 -5.03
N THR A 89 -19.74 0.05 -3.89
CA THR A 89 -18.30 -0.19 -3.76
C THR A 89 -17.97 -1.63 -4.12
N PHE A 90 -17.12 -1.80 -5.14
CA PHE A 90 -16.67 -3.10 -5.61
C PHE A 90 -15.47 -3.59 -4.79
N HIS A 91 -14.52 -2.69 -4.51
CA HIS A 91 -13.35 -2.99 -3.67
C HIS A 91 -13.00 -1.80 -2.80
N ASP A 92 -12.56 -2.11 -1.59
CA ASP A 92 -12.08 -1.14 -0.61
C ASP A 92 -10.85 -1.73 0.07
N GLN A 93 -9.80 -0.93 0.22
CA GLN A 93 -8.54 -1.40 0.77
C GLN A 93 -7.82 -0.28 1.48
N VAL A 94 -7.29 -0.57 2.67
CA VAL A 94 -6.49 0.38 3.46
C VAL A 94 -5.19 -0.25 3.91
N GLY A 95 -4.19 0.57 4.20
CA GLY A 95 -2.92 0.10 4.75
C GLY A 95 -1.82 1.14 4.69
N TYR A 96 -0.57 0.67 4.66
CA TYR A 96 0.62 1.49 4.63
C TYR A 96 1.60 1.03 3.55
N TRP A 97 2.22 1.99 2.88
CA TRP A 97 3.49 1.80 2.18
C TRP A 97 4.62 2.30 3.07
N LEU A 98 5.62 1.46 3.32
CA LEU A 98 6.73 1.76 4.21
C LEU A 98 8.04 1.52 3.46
N TRP A 99 9.01 2.41 3.65
CA TRP A 99 10.35 2.30 3.10
C TRP A 99 11.36 2.40 4.23
N GLU A 100 12.29 1.44 4.26
CA GLU A 100 13.44 1.44 5.17
C GLU A 100 14.69 1.91 4.40
N PRO A 101 15.20 3.13 4.65
CA PRO A 101 16.34 3.67 3.92
C PRO A 101 17.60 2.81 4.04
N ALA A 102 17.84 2.25 5.22
CA ALA A 102 19.05 1.48 5.54
C ALA A 102 19.18 0.18 4.71
N THR A 103 18.06 -0.46 4.38
CA THR A 103 18.04 -1.77 3.68
C THR A 103 17.50 -1.70 2.26
N GLY A 104 16.84 -0.58 1.92
CA GLY A 104 16.10 -0.39 0.68
C GLY A 104 14.83 -1.25 0.58
N ILE A 105 14.42 -1.92 1.66
CA ILE A 105 13.18 -2.71 1.70
C ILE A 105 11.99 -1.76 1.60
N ILE A 106 11.03 -2.17 0.77
CA ILE A 106 9.70 -1.59 0.68
C ILE A 106 8.72 -2.61 1.22
N MET A 107 7.77 -2.15 2.03
CA MET A 107 6.68 -2.96 2.56
C MET A 107 5.35 -2.33 2.19
N GLN A 108 4.38 -3.18 1.88
CA GLN A 108 2.98 -2.79 1.74
C GLN A 108 2.16 -3.64 2.70
N THR A 109 1.48 -2.99 3.64
CA THR A 109 0.38 -3.62 4.36
C THR A 109 -0.92 -3.33 3.62
N LEU A 110 -1.81 -4.31 3.57
CA LEU A 110 -3.16 -4.12 3.07
C LEU A 110 -4.15 -4.88 3.95
N ALA A 111 -5.32 -4.28 4.12
CA ALA A 111 -6.49 -4.89 4.69
C ALA A 111 -7.67 -4.61 3.77
N ILE A 112 -8.46 -5.64 3.48
CA ILE A 112 -9.69 -5.53 2.71
C ILE A 112 -10.88 -5.92 3.59
N PRO A 113 -12.05 -5.27 3.47
CA PRO A 113 -13.22 -5.53 4.32
C PRO A 113 -13.95 -6.83 3.96
N ARG A 114 -13.22 -7.79 3.36
CA ARG A 114 -13.65 -9.18 3.14
C ARG A 114 -13.01 -10.13 4.14
N GLY A 115 -12.34 -9.59 5.16
CA GLY A 115 -11.63 -10.38 6.16
C GLY A 115 -10.33 -10.96 5.63
N GLN A 116 -9.54 -10.19 4.88
CA GLN A 116 -8.22 -10.60 4.44
C GLN A 116 -7.21 -9.47 4.63
N VAL A 117 -5.99 -9.83 5.02
CA VAL A 117 -4.85 -8.94 5.18
C VAL A 117 -3.62 -9.54 4.51
N ALA A 118 -2.72 -8.68 4.04
CA ALA A 118 -1.40 -9.09 3.59
C ALA A 118 -0.33 -8.08 4.01
N LEU A 119 0.87 -8.59 4.28
CA LEU A 119 2.09 -7.82 4.39
C LEU A 119 3.02 -8.30 3.25
N ALA A 120 3.15 -7.47 2.22
CA ALA A 120 4.02 -7.71 1.09
C ALA A 120 5.34 -6.95 1.25
N SER A 121 6.44 -7.50 0.72
CA SER A 121 7.73 -6.82 0.68
C SER A 121 8.37 -6.87 -0.70
N GLY A 122 9.30 -5.94 -0.92
CA GLY A 122 10.11 -5.91 -2.12
C GLY A 122 10.97 -4.67 -2.17
N ARG A 123 11.25 -4.17 -3.39
CA ARG A 123 12.22 -3.10 -3.64
C ARG A 123 11.83 -2.27 -4.86
N ALA A 124 12.46 -1.11 -5.00
CA ALA A 124 12.46 -0.37 -6.26
C ALA A 124 13.20 -1.16 -7.35
N LEU A 125 12.80 -0.96 -8.60
CA LEU A 125 13.54 -1.46 -9.75
C LEU A 125 14.91 -0.76 -9.84
N PRO A 126 15.97 -1.44 -10.31
CA PRO A 126 17.33 -0.88 -10.34
C PRO A 126 17.46 0.42 -11.12
N ASP A 127 16.62 0.63 -12.13
CA ASP A 127 16.57 1.83 -12.97
C ASP A 127 15.64 2.93 -12.41
N GLY A 128 15.03 2.71 -11.24
CA GLY A 128 14.08 3.61 -10.62
C GLY A 128 12.75 3.75 -11.38
N SER A 129 12.49 2.91 -12.38
CA SER A 129 11.28 2.98 -13.22
C SER A 129 10.03 2.50 -12.51
N GLY A 130 10.14 1.88 -11.34
CA GLY A 130 9.01 1.26 -10.69
C GLY A 130 9.36 0.58 -9.38
N LEU A 131 8.36 -0.06 -8.79
CA LEU A 131 8.46 -0.82 -7.55
C LEU A 131 7.85 -2.21 -7.75
N LYS A 132 8.32 -3.19 -7.00
CA LYS A 132 7.71 -4.51 -6.95
C LYS A 132 7.62 -4.97 -5.52
N VAL A 133 6.44 -5.44 -5.10
CA VAL A 133 6.22 -6.08 -3.80
C VAL A 133 5.48 -7.40 -3.96
N ARG A 134 5.72 -8.34 -3.03
CA ARG A 134 5.12 -9.66 -3.03
C ARG A 134 4.87 -10.18 -1.61
N ALA A 135 3.77 -10.92 -1.45
CA ALA A 135 3.46 -11.69 -0.26
C ALA A 135 3.19 -13.16 -0.65
N GLU A 136 3.62 -14.09 0.19
CA GLU A 136 3.33 -15.51 0.08
C GLU A 136 2.62 -16.01 1.33
N ARG A 137 1.65 -16.90 1.16
CA ARG A 137 0.99 -17.55 2.29
C ARG A 137 1.99 -18.39 3.10
N GLY A 138 1.86 -18.35 4.43
CA GLY A 138 2.54 -19.28 5.34
C GLY A 138 3.94 -18.87 5.80
N GLY A 139 4.48 -17.74 5.34
CA GLY A 139 5.74 -17.19 5.84
C GLY A 139 5.58 -16.48 7.19
N PRO A 140 6.49 -16.66 8.17
CA PRO A 140 6.48 -15.88 9.41
C PRO A 140 6.93 -14.43 9.20
N GLY A 141 7.63 -14.13 8.10
CA GLY A 141 7.95 -12.79 7.63
C GLY A 141 7.29 -12.54 6.29
N TYR A 142 6.47 -11.48 6.21
CA TYR A 142 5.67 -11.08 5.04
C TYR A 142 4.70 -12.17 4.56
N GLY A 143 3.40 -12.02 4.87
CA GLY A 143 2.43 -13.10 4.66
C GLY A 143 0.99 -12.65 4.42
N ILE A 144 0.11 -13.62 4.22
CA ILE A 144 -1.32 -13.44 3.90
C ILE A 144 -2.16 -14.22 4.91
N CYS A 145 -3.20 -13.57 5.45
CA CYS A 145 -4.16 -14.17 6.36
C CYS A 145 -5.59 -13.83 5.91
N SER A 146 -6.48 -14.82 5.92
CA SER A 146 -7.89 -14.64 5.53
C SER A 146 -8.86 -15.28 6.51
N ALA A 147 -10.11 -14.83 6.48
CA ALA A 147 -11.23 -15.44 7.18
C ALA A 147 -11.51 -16.86 6.68
N GLU A 148 -12.12 -17.68 7.54
CA GLU A 148 -12.31 -19.12 7.33
C GLU A 148 -12.96 -19.46 5.98
N PHE A 149 -13.96 -18.69 5.55
CA PHE A 149 -14.62 -18.95 4.27
C PHE A 149 -13.69 -18.70 3.08
N LEU A 150 -12.87 -17.65 3.10
CA LEU A 150 -11.89 -17.40 2.05
C LEU A 150 -10.85 -18.51 2.03
N GLU A 151 -10.39 -18.96 3.20
CA GLU A 151 -9.48 -20.12 3.29
C GLU A 151 -10.09 -21.42 2.75
N TRP A 152 -11.41 -21.60 2.93
CA TRP A 152 -12.13 -22.79 2.47
C TRP A 152 -12.49 -22.77 0.98
N ALA A 153 -12.87 -21.61 0.43
CA ALA A 153 -13.44 -21.46 -0.93
C ALA A 153 -12.52 -20.77 -1.94
N PHE A 154 -11.78 -19.74 -1.52
CA PHE A 154 -11.03 -18.83 -2.39
C PHE A 154 -9.67 -18.50 -1.78
N ARG A 155 -8.88 -19.53 -1.49
CA ARG A 155 -7.64 -19.38 -0.73
C ARG A 155 -6.63 -18.58 -1.54
N THR A 156 -6.09 -17.51 -0.97
CA THR A 156 -5.01 -16.74 -1.59
C THR A 156 -3.65 -17.34 -1.25
N ASP A 157 -2.94 -17.82 -2.27
CA ASP A 157 -1.61 -18.44 -2.11
C ASP A 157 -0.48 -17.41 -2.25
N SER A 158 -0.63 -16.42 -3.12
CA SER A 158 0.31 -15.31 -3.24
C SER A 158 -0.32 -14.06 -3.83
N TYR A 159 0.27 -12.90 -3.50
CA TYR A 159 -0.06 -11.60 -4.05
C TYR A 159 1.21 -10.91 -4.54
N GLN A 160 1.19 -10.31 -5.72
CA GLN A 160 2.28 -9.50 -6.27
C GLN A 160 1.71 -8.21 -6.87
N LEU A 161 2.39 -7.10 -6.63
CA LEU A 161 2.10 -5.82 -7.26
C LEU A 161 3.36 -5.31 -7.96
N ASP A 162 3.27 -5.14 -9.26
CA ASP A 162 4.28 -4.48 -10.08
C ASP A 162 3.78 -3.07 -10.41
N ILE A 163 4.51 -2.04 -9.96
CA ILE A 163 4.23 -0.63 -10.24
C ILE A 163 5.25 -0.14 -11.26
N GLY A 164 4.77 0.48 -12.34
CA GLY A 164 5.58 1.22 -13.30
C GLY A 164 5.28 2.71 -13.18
N PHE A 165 6.32 3.53 -13.12
CA PHE A 165 6.19 4.97 -13.10
C PHE A 165 6.31 5.56 -14.50
N ASN A 166 5.34 6.40 -14.87
CA ASN A 166 5.24 6.91 -16.24
C ASN A 166 6.09 8.18 -16.40
N ALA A 167 6.59 8.42 -17.61
CA ALA A 167 7.50 9.55 -17.89
C ALA A 167 6.77 10.91 -17.82
N GLU A 168 5.52 10.93 -18.27
CA GLU A 168 4.60 12.06 -18.27
C GLU A 168 4.02 12.39 -16.88
N GLY A 169 4.39 11.61 -15.86
CA GLY A 169 3.80 11.66 -14.53
C GLY A 169 2.74 10.58 -14.32
N GLY A 170 2.45 10.31 -13.05
CA GLY A 170 1.61 9.17 -12.68
C GLY A 170 2.30 7.81 -12.80
N TRP A 171 1.48 6.77 -12.68
CA TRP A 171 1.95 5.40 -12.57
C TRP A 171 0.87 4.40 -12.96
N SER A 172 1.31 3.23 -13.38
CA SER A 172 0.48 2.09 -13.74
C SER A 172 0.84 0.92 -12.84
N TYR A 173 -0.07 -0.03 -12.69
CA TYR A 173 0.23 -1.26 -11.97
C TYR A 173 -0.35 -2.50 -12.63
N VAL A 174 0.26 -3.63 -12.32
CA VAL A 174 -0.29 -4.97 -12.52
C VAL A 174 -0.29 -5.67 -11.16
N SER A 175 -1.49 -5.97 -10.66
CA SER A 175 -1.72 -6.84 -9.52
C SER A 175 -1.87 -8.27 -10.02
N THR A 176 -1.20 -9.23 -9.40
CA THR A 176 -1.40 -10.66 -9.67
C THR A 176 -1.64 -11.38 -8.36
N THR A 177 -2.80 -12.01 -8.25
CA THR A 177 -3.19 -12.83 -7.09
C THR A 177 -3.40 -14.27 -7.54
N MET A 178 -2.73 -15.21 -6.87
CA MET A 178 -2.91 -16.63 -7.13
C MET A 178 -3.95 -17.18 -6.15
N LEU A 179 -5.09 -17.62 -6.68
CA LEU A 179 -6.22 -18.12 -5.90
C LEU A 179 -6.40 -19.61 -6.12
N GLN A 180 -6.37 -20.41 -5.05
CA GLN A 180 -6.87 -21.77 -5.08
C GLN A 180 -8.39 -21.74 -4.85
N VAL A 181 -9.14 -21.89 -5.93
CA VAL A 181 -10.60 -21.96 -5.90
C VAL A 181 -11.03 -23.39 -5.57
N ARG A 182 -11.90 -23.56 -4.59
CA ARG A 182 -12.43 -24.88 -4.21
C ARG A 182 -13.14 -25.52 -5.40
N GLY A 183 -12.83 -26.80 -5.65
CA GLY A 183 -13.38 -27.56 -6.78
C GLY A 183 -12.59 -27.39 -8.09
N ARG A 184 -11.53 -26.58 -8.13
CA ARG A 184 -10.62 -26.46 -9.28
C ARG A 184 -9.26 -27.09 -8.97
N ALA A 185 -8.74 -27.90 -9.88
CA ALA A 185 -7.44 -28.54 -9.69
C ALA A 185 -6.26 -27.55 -9.84
N ALA A 186 -6.35 -26.63 -10.81
CA ALA A 186 -5.31 -25.63 -11.05
C ALA A 186 -5.64 -24.31 -10.31
N PRO A 187 -4.62 -23.62 -9.76
CA PRO A 187 -4.79 -22.26 -9.25
C PRO A 187 -5.27 -21.29 -10.34
N PHE A 188 -6.10 -20.33 -9.94
CA PHE A 188 -6.56 -19.26 -10.79
C PHE A 188 -5.62 -18.04 -10.65
N ARG A 189 -5.20 -17.50 -11.79
CA ARG A 189 -4.41 -16.26 -11.85
C ARG A 189 -5.36 -15.07 -12.02
N HIS A 190 -5.70 -14.43 -10.91
CA HIS A 190 -6.46 -13.19 -10.89
C HIS A 190 -5.53 -12.00 -11.15
N VAL A 191 -5.94 -11.09 -12.03
CA VAL A 191 -5.11 -9.99 -12.51
C VAL A 191 -5.93 -8.70 -12.55
N ASP A 192 -5.39 -7.65 -11.94
CA ASP A 192 -5.92 -6.29 -12.05
C ASP A 192 -4.86 -5.39 -12.68
N ILE A 193 -5.29 -4.50 -13.58
CA ILE A 193 -4.41 -3.54 -14.25
C ILE A 193 -5.08 -2.18 -14.25
N ASN A 194 -4.34 -1.12 -13.91
CA ASN A 194 -4.81 0.25 -14.08
C ASN A 194 -3.67 1.23 -14.37
N THR A 195 -4.02 2.42 -14.84
CA THR A 195 -3.13 3.58 -14.99
C THR A 195 -3.77 4.78 -14.32
N LEU A 196 -2.98 5.47 -13.51
CA LEU A 196 -3.46 6.48 -12.57
C LEU A 196 -2.89 7.86 -12.88
N THR A 197 -3.78 8.84 -12.82
CA THR A 197 -3.46 10.26 -12.97
C THR A 197 -3.60 10.95 -11.63
N LYS A 198 -2.66 11.85 -11.30
CA LYS A 198 -2.72 12.61 -10.05
C LYS A 198 -3.81 13.67 -10.14
N VAL A 199 -4.63 13.76 -9.10
CA VAL A 199 -5.71 14.76 -8.97
C VAL A 199 -5.58 15.60 -7.69
N GLY A 200 -4.61 15.31 -6.84
CA GLY A 200 -4.31 16.12 -5.65
C GLY A 200 -2.91 15.83 -5.10
N GLU A 201 -2.26 16.86 -4.56
CA GLU A 201 -0.96 16.72 -3.92
C GLU A 201 -1.08 16.17 -2.49
N PRO A 202 -0.04 15.46 -1.98
CA PRO A 202 -0.02 15.02 -0.61
C PRO A 202 0.10 16.22 0.34
N ARG A 203 -0.43 16.07 1.55
CA ARG A 203 -0.27 17.03 2.64
C ARG A 203 0.98 16.66 3.45
N PRO A 204 1.71 17.64 4.02
CA PRO A 204 2.78 17.31 4.96
C PRO A 204 2.26 16.49 6.15
N ASN A 205 3.08 15.55 6.64
CA ASN A 205 2.75 14.76 7.82
C ASN A 205 2.73 15.64 9.10
N PRO A 206 2.05 15.21 10.18
CA PRO A 206 1.92 16.02 11.39
C PRO A 206 3.23 16.55 11.97
N SER A 207 4.28 15.73 12.12
CA SER A 207 5.59 16.16 12.63
C SER A 207 6.21 17.27 11.78
N ALA A 208 6.13 17.16 10.45
CA ALA A 208 6.61 18.22 9.54
C ALA A 208 5.85 19.54 9.73
N ARG A 209 4.53 19.47 9.94
CA ARG A 209 3.70 20.65 10.21
C ARG A 209 4.04 21.31 11.54
N ILE A 210 4.33 20.50 12.56
CA ILE A 210 4.77 20.99 13.88
C ILE A 210 6.14 21.67 13.77
N ALA A 211 7.08 21.06 13.04
CA ALA A 211 8.39 21.66 12.75
C ALA A 211 8.25 23.00 12.00
N ALA A 212 7.21 23.16 11.17
CA ALA A 212 6.85 24.41 10.50
C ALA A 212 6.07 25.40 11.38
N GLY A 213 5.88 25.13 12.67
CA GLY A 213 5.25 26.03 13.64
C GLY A 213 3.76 25.81 13.89
N GLU A 214 3.16 24.74 13.36
CA GLU A 214 1.77 24.41 13.67
C GLU A 214 1.60 23.79 15.07
N ALA A 215 0.54 24.17 15.78
CA ALA A 215 0.25 23.59 17.09
C ALA A 215 -0.04 22.08 17.00
N LEU A 216 0.50 21.31 17.95
CA LEU A 216 0.38 19.83 18.04
C LEU A 216 -1.03 19.32 17.71
N ALA A 217 -2.04 19.79 18.46
CA ALA A 217 -3.43 19.34 18.27
C ALA A 217 -3.92 19.57 16.83
N ARG A 218 -3.61 20.73 16.23
CA ARG A 218 -4.05 21.08 14.89
C ARG A 218 -3.30 20.28 13.80
N ALA A 219 -2.00 20.07 13.99
CA ALA A 219 -1.18 19.26 13.09
C ALA A 219 -1.68 17.82 12.99
N HIS A 220 -2.16 17.26 14.10
CA HIS A 220 -2.79 15.93 14.16
C HIS A 220 -4.29 15.93 13.85
N GLY A 221 -4.91 17.09 13.57
CA GLY A 221 -6.33 17.19 13.21
C GLY A 221 -7.31 17.14 14.38
N PHE A 222 -6.84 17.28 15.63
CA PHE A 222 -7.70 17.42 16.80
C PHE A 222 -8.29 18.85 16.83
N VAL A 223 -9.61 18.95 16.72
CA VAL A 223 -10.32 20.24 16.66
C VAL A 223 -10.69 20.77 18.05
N SER A 224 -10.89 19.89 19.04
CA SER A 224 -11.43 20.25 20.36
C SER A 224 -10.39 20.36 21.48
N VAL A 225 -9.14 19.95 21.26
CA VAL A 225 -8.08 19.95 22.30
C VAL A 225 -7.35 21.30 22.39
N GLY A 226 -7.90 22.35 21.78
CA GLY A 226 -7.38 23.72 21.81
C GLY A 226 -7.87 24.53 23.03
N GLY A 227 -7.52 24.11 24.23
CA GLY A 227 -7.65 24.91 25.45
C GLY A 227 -6.25 25.18 26.01
N ALA A 228 -5.92 26.45 26.20
CA ALA A 228 -4.62 26.92 26.67
C ALA A 228 -4.12 26.21 27.95
N ALA A 229 -2.83 25.92 27.98
CA ALA A 229 -2.02 25.89 29.20
C ALA A 229 -0.85 26.87 28.99
#